data_AF-A0A957X9D5-F1
#
_entry.id   AF-A0A957X9D5-F1
#
_cell.length_a   1.000
_cell.length_b   1.000
_cell.length_c   1.000
_cell.angle_alpha   90.00
_cell.angle_beta   90.00
_cell.angle_gamma   90.00
#
_symmetry.space_group_name_H-M   'P 1'
#
loop_
_entity.id
_entity.type
_entity.pdbx_description
1 polymer ?
#
loop_
_entity_poly.entity_id
_entity_poly.type
_entity_poly.pdbx_seq_one_letter_code
_entity_poly.pdbx_strand_id
1 'polypeptide(L)' 'MPTLWSLSNAWYHDRLSPAYRSRTVAQVEAIFQSLGLTSTFWQLGYDAEIPQK' A
#
# COMPACT_ATOMS: atom_id res chain seq x y z
N MET A 1 5.46 6.97 15.98
CA MET A 1 5.44 6.18 14.73
C MET A 1 4.49 6.82 13.70
N PRO A 2 4.86 7.97 13.12
CA PRO A 2 3.96 8.76 12.26
C PRO A 2 3.59 8.06 10.94
N THR A 3 4.48 7.22 10.40
CA THR A 3 4.27 6.52 9.13
C THR A 3 3.16 5.46 9.22
N LEU A 4 3.13 4.68 10.31
CA LEU A 4 2.09 3.66 10.53
C LEU A 4 0.70 4.27 10.70
N TRP A 5 0.64 5.42 11.39
CA TRP A 5 -0.60 6.19 11.54
C TRP A 5 -1.10 6.73 10.20
N SER A 6 -0.20 7.30 9.40
CA SER A 6 -0.52 7.85 8.07
C SER A 6 -0.99 6.74 7.10
N LEU A 7 -0.37 5.57 7.15
CA LEU A 7 -0.77 4.40 6.39
C LEU A 7 -2.16 3.90 6.80
N SER A 8 -2.39 3.78 8.12
CA SER A 8 -3.69 3.36 8.67
C SER A 8 -4.80 4.34 8.26
N ASN A 9 -4.52 5.64 8.33
CA ASN A 9 -5.47 6.66 7.89
C ASN A 9 -5.76 6.52 6.39
N ALA A 10 -4.74 6.38 5.54
CA ALA A 10 -4.94 6.16 4.11
C ALA A 10 -5.77 4.90 3.79
N TRP A 11 -5.63 3.83 4.58
CA TRP A 11 -6.38 2.59 4.40
C TRP A 11 -7.83 2.66 4.87
N TYR A 12 -8.08 3.28 6.02
CA TYR A 12 -9.39 3.25 6.67
C TYR A 12 -10.25 4.49 6.42
N HIS A 13 -9.67 5.62 5.99
CA HIS A 13 -10.39 6.88 5.78
C HIS A 13 -11.58 6.74 4.83
N ASP A 14 -11.41 6.08 3.68
CA ASP A 14 -12.47 5.95 2.69
C ASP A 14 -13.26 4.64 2.79
N ARG A 15 -12.85 3.70 3.65
CA ARG A 15 -13.38 2.32 3.64
C ARG A 15 -14.86 2.24 4.02
N LEU A 16 -15.36 3.23 4.76
CA LEU A 16 -16.78 3.35 5.14
C LEU A 16 -17.59 4.20 4.14
N SER A 17 -16.96 4.75 3.12
CA SER A 17 -17.66 5.51 2.09
C SER A 17 -18.39 4.56 1.13
N PRO A 18 -19.67 4.81 0.81
CA PRO A 18 -20.38 4.06 -0.23
C PRO A 18 -19.78 4.27 -1.63
N ALA A 19 -18.93 5.29 -1.81
CA ALA A 19 -18.17 5.51 -3.04
C ALA A 19 -16.80 4.77 -3.04
N TYR A 20 -16.49 4.01 -1.99
CA TYR A 20 -15.23 3.28 -1.89
C TYR A 20 -15.08 2.30 -3.04
N ARG A 21 -13.99 2.44 -3.78
CA ARG A 21 -13.56 1.47 -4.78
C ARG A 21 -12.26 0.84 -4.34
N SER A 22 -12.13 -0.45 -4.60
CA SER A 22 -10.84 -1.14 -4.48
C SER A 22 -9.79 -0.36 -5.25
N ARG A 23 -8.69 0.00 -4.58
CA ARG A 23 -7.56 0.68 -5.21
C ARG A 23 -6.82 -0.31 -6.10
N THR A 24 -6.40 0.16 -7.27
CA THR A 24 -5.50 -0.61 -8.14
C THR A 24 -4.12 -0.73 -7.51
N VAL A 25 -3.34 -1.74 -7.92
CA VAL A 25 -1.96 -1.94 -7.44
C VAL A 25 -1.12 -0.67 -7.61
N ALA A 26 -1.23 0.02 -8.76
CA ALA A 26 -0.54 1.28 -9.03
C ALA A 26 -0.92 2.41 -8.05
N GLN A 27 -2.20 2.51 -7.67
CA GLN A 27 -2.65 3.49 -6.68
C GLN A 27 -2.13 3.17 -5.27
N VAL A 28 -2.03 1.89 -4.94
CA VAL A 28 -1.49 1.41 -3.67
C VAL A 28 0.02 1.70 -3.58
N GLU A 29 0.77 1.44 -4.64
CA GLU A 29 2.21 1.79 -4.71
C GLU A 29 2.46 3.30 -4.61
N ALA A 30 1.62 4.13 -5.24
CA ALA A 30 1.72 5.58 -5.11
C ALA A 30 1.56 6.05 -3.65
N ILE A 31 0.66 5.43 -2.89
CA ILE A 31 0.49 5.72 -1.44
C ILE A 31 1.75 5.29 -0.67
N PHE A 32 2.31 4.12 -0.96
CA PHE A 32 3.55 3.67 -0.32
C PHE A 32 4.73 4.60 -0.60
N GLN A 33 4.94 5.00 -1.86
CA GLN A 33 5.97 5.96 -2.24
C GLN A 33 5.79 7.31 -1.53
N SER A 34 4.56 7.81 -1.47
CA SER A 34 4.25 9.07 -0.76
C SER A 34 4.51 8.99 0.75
N LEU A 35 4.48 7.80 1.33
CA LEU A 35 4.78 7.55 2.74
C LEU A 35 6.26 7.18 3.00
N GLY A 36 7.09 7.15 1.96
CA GLY A 36 8.50 6.74 2.02
C GLY A 36 8.69 5.22 2.19
N LEU A 37 7.65 4.43 1.94
CA LEU A 37 7.67 2.96 2.00
C LEU A 37 8.14 2.40 0.65
N THR A 38 9.45 2.50 0.37
CA THR A 38 10.05 2.11 -0.92
C THR A 38 10.87 0.81 -0.87
N SER A 39 10.85 0.09 0.26
CA SER A 39 11.52 -1.22 0.36
C SER A 39 10.91 -2.25 -0.60
N THR A 40 11.67 -3.28 -0.96
CA THR A 40 11.23 -4.37 -1.86
C THR A 40 9.94 -5.06 -1.42
N PHE A 41 9.68 -5.10 -0.11
CA PHE A 41 8.41 -5.58 0.45
C PHE A 41 7.17 -4.79 -0.03
N TRP A 42 7.33 -3.49 -0.31
CA TRP A 42 6.24 -2.59 -0.72
C TRP A 42 6.11 -2.43 -2.24
N GLN A 43 6.99 -3.09 -3.00
CA GLN A 43 6.91 -3.14 -4.46
C GLN A 43 6.02 -4.33 -4.86
N LEU A 44 4.76 -4.03 -5.15
CA LEU A 44 3.73 -5.05 -5.41
C LEU A 44 3.89 -5.70 -6.79
N GLY A 45 4.69 -5.09 -7.68
CA GLY A 45 5.14 -5.67 -8.95
C GLY A 45 6.47 -6.41 -8.89
N TYR A 46 7.07 -6.58 -7.70
CA TYR A 46 8.30 -7.35 -7.57
C TYR A 46 7.94 -8.85 -7.59
N ASP A 47 8.22 -9.50 -8.72
CA ASP A 47 8.31 -10.94 -8.84
C ASP A 47 9.52 -11.39 -8.00
N ALA A 48 9.38 -11.35 -6.69
CA ALA A 48 10.32 -12.00 -5.80
C ALA A 48 10.14 -13.48 -6.10
N GLU A 49 11.07 -14.05 -6.88
CA GLU A 49 11.25 -15.49 -7.01
C GLU A 49 11.13 -16.07 -5.60
N ILE A 50 9.98 -16.64 -5.29
CA ILE A 50 9.75 -17.28 -3.99
C ILE A 50 10.68 -18.49 -4.03
N PRO A 51 11.74 -18.57 -3.20
CA PRO A 51 12.53 -19.79 -3.15
C PRO A 51 11.58 -20.89 -2.67
N GLN A 52 11.22 -21.77 -3.60
CA GLN A 52 10.46 -22.97 -3.34
C GLN A 52 11.27 -23.80 -2.33
N LYS A 53 10.78 -23.87 -1.09
CA LYS A 53 11.29 -24.81 -0.09
C LYS A 53 10.45 -26.07 -0.10
#